data_AF-A0A7C5RS09-F1
#
_entry.id   AF-A0A7C5RS09-F1
#
_cell.length_a   1.000
_cell.length_b   1.000
_cell.length_c   1.000
_cell.angle_alpha   90.00
_cell.angle_beta   90.00
_cell.angle_gamma   90.00
#
_symmetry.space_group_name_H-M   'P 1'
#
loop_
_entity.id
_entity.type
_entity.pdbx_description
1 polymer ?
#
loop_
_entity_poly.entity_id
_entity_poly.type
_entity_poly.pdbx_seq_one_letter_code
_entity_poly.pdbx_strand_id
1 'polypeptide(L)'
;MLKIDVFCHIFPHRYWQAMTERIAGSAYMQKRVQGIQALHDLDHRFRLMEPYEGYFQVISLAAPPLEALGEPAPARELARLANEGMAELCHKYPDRFVGFVASLPMNDPDAAVEEARSAIDELGAT
;
A
#
# COMPACT_ATOMS: atom_id res chain seq x y z
N MET A 1 4.93 -8.96 -24.58
CA MET A 1 3.56 -9.38 -24.20
C MET A 1 3.20 -8.69 -22.90
N LEU A 2 2.05 -8.03 -22.83
CA LEU A 2 1.59 -7.35 -21.61
C LEU A 2 1.28 -8.36 -20.50
N LYS A 3 1.80 -8.13 -19.28
CA LYS A 3 1.57 -8.92 -18.07
C LYS A 3 1.22 -7.97 -16.94
N ILE A 4 0.07 -8.16 -16.29
CA ILE A 4 -0.36 -7.34 -15.16
C ILE A 4 -0.48 -8.25 -13.93
N ASP A 5 0.29 -7.95 -12.89
CA ASP A 5 0.19 -8.59 -11.58
C ASP A 5 -0.73 -7.76 -10.67
N VAL A 6 -1.83 -8.37 -10.24
CA VAL A 6 -2.87 -7.75 -9.41
C VAL A 6 -2.83 -8.21 -7.95
N PHE A 7 -1.80 -8.95 -7.56
CA PHE A 7 -1.60 -9.42 -6.18
C PHE A 7 -0.21 -9.00 -5.65
N CYS A 8 0.17 -7.76 -5.92
CA CYS A 8 1.49 -7.24 -5.55
C CYS A 8 1.39 -6.25 -4.38
N HIS A 9 1.93 -6.67 -3.24
CA HIS A 9 1.84 -5.90 -2.01
C HIS A 9 2.94 -4.84 -1.90
N ILE A 10 2.67 -3.72 -1.25
CA ILE A 10 3.63 -2.64 -1.02
C ILE A 10 3.31 -1.85 0.26
N PHE A 11 4.30 -1.13 0.77
CA PHE A 11 4.16 -0.07 1.76
C PHE A 11 4.67 1.24 1.17
N PRO A 12 3.77 2.19 0.84
CA PRO A 12 4.18 3.54 0.46
C PRO A 12 5.00 4.19 1.59
N HIS A 13 5.96 5.03 1.24
CA HIS A 13 6.97 5.52 2.20
C HIS A 13 6.36 6.20 3.44
N ARG A 14 5.39 7.10 3.25
CA ARG A 14 4.72 7.83 4.34
C ARG A 14 3.92 6.88 5.24
N TYR A 15 3.21 5.92 4.65
CA TYR A 15 2.53 4.86 5.40
C TYR A 15 3.53 4.02 6.19
N TRP A 16 4.62 3.57 5.56
CA TRP A 16 5.66 2.76 6.19
C TRP A 16 6.23 3.44 7.42
N GLN A 17 6.59 4.72 7.32
CA GLN A 17 7.07 5.51 8.45
C GLN A 17 6.04 5.56 9.59
N ALA A 18 4.82 6.02 9.32
CA ALA A 18 3.76 6.14 10.33
C ALA A 18 3.42 4.79 10.98
N MET A 19 3.39 3.71 10.19
CA MET A 19 3.17 2.36 10.68
C MET A 19 4.32 1.90 11.58
N THR A 20 5.58 2.07 11.18
CA THR A 20 6.73 1.63 11.98
C THR A 20 6.85 2.37 13.31
N GLU A 21 6.52 3.65 13.36
CA GLU A 21 6.45 4.43 14.60
C GLU A 21 5.40 3.87 15.57
N ARG A 22 4.21 3.51 15.05
CA ARG A 22 3.10 2.97 15.87
C ARG A 22 3.33 1.53 16.33
N ILE A 23 4.03 0.73 15.53
CA ILE A 23 4.30 -0.69 15.80
C ILE A 23 5.67 -0.91 16.47
N ALA A 24 6.39 0.16 16.86
CA ALA A 24 7.73 0.06 17.44
C ALA A 24 7.86 -0.91 18.65
N GLY A 25 6.75 -1.34 19.27
CA GLY A 25 6.70 -2.38 20.32
C GLY A 25 6.31 -3.81 19.91
N SER A 26 5.88 -4.10 18.68
CA SER A 26 5.45 -5.46 18.26
C SER A 26 6.55 -6.22 17.53
N ALA A 27 7.31 -7.02 18.28
CA ALA A 27 8.42 -7.84 17.77
C ALA A 27 8.00 -8.84 16.66
N TYR A 28 6.72 -9.25 16.62
CA TYR A 28 6.20 -10.20 15.64
C TYR A 28 6.02 -9.58 14.25
N MET A 29 5.54 -8.34 14.19
CA MET A 29 5.31 -7.64 12.92
C MET A 29 6.61 -7.15 12.29
N GLN A 30 7.57 -6.72 13.12
CA GLN A 30 8.91 -6.33 12.66
C GLN A 30 9.61 -7.48 11.90
N LYS A 31 9.58 -8.71 12.44
CA LYS A 31 10.24 -9.87 11.79
C LYS A 31 9.63 -10.28 10.46
N ARG A 32 8.29 -10.23 10.30
CA ARG A 32 7.64 -10.65 9.05
C ARG A 32 7.72 -9.60 7.94
N VAL A 33 7.64 -8.32 8.29
CA VAL A 33 7.57 -7.24 7.31
C VAL A 33 8.96 -6.79 6.85
N GLN A 34 9.94 -6.71 7.75
CA GLN A 34 11.29 -6.28 7.37
C GLN A 34 12.04 -7.31 6.52
N GLY A 35 11.65 -8.59 6.60
CA GLY A 35 12.29 -9.67 5.82
C GLY A 35 12.06 -9.59 4.31
N ILE A 36 11.08 -8.79 3.85
CA ILE A 36 10.74 -8.67 2.43
C ILE A 36 11.01 -7.23 1.97
N GLN A 37 12.26 -7.00 1.53
CA GLN A 37 12.75 -5.68 1.13
C GLN A 37 11.89 -5.02 0.03
N ALA A 38 11.39 -5.80 -0.94
CA ALA A 38 10.55 -5.32 -2.04
C ALA A 38 9.21 -4.67 -1.62
N LEU A 39 8.80 -4.82 -0.34
CA LEU A 39 7.61 -4.15 0.17
C LEU A 39 7.83 -2.66 0.41
N HIS A 40 9.04 -2.20 0.73
CA HIS A 40 9.30 -0.82 1.14
C HIS A 40 10.51 -0.16 0.44
N ASP A 41 11.33 -0.95 -0.26
CA ASP A 41 12.44 -0.48 -1.09
C ASP A 41 12.08 -0.61 -2.58
N LEU A 42 11.76 0.52 -3.20
CA LEU A 42 11.40 0.60 -4.62
C LEU A 42 12.58 0.26 -5.54
N ASP A 43 13.81 0.63 -5.19
CA ASP A 43 14.98 0.34 -6.03
C ASP A 43 15.21 -1.17 -6.08
N HIS A 44 15.06 -1.85 -4.94
CA HIS A 44 15.09 -3.31 -4.90
C HIS A 44 13.95 -3.93 -5.70
N ARG A 45 12.72 -3.42 -5.53
CA ARG A 45 11.55 -3.90 -6.28
C ARG A 45 11.76 -3.76 -7.79
N PHE A 46 12.24 -2.62 -8.27
CA PHE A 46 12.44 -2.36 -9.70
C PHE A 46 13.54 -3.24 -10.30
N ARG A 47 14.62 -3.53 -9.56
CA ARG A 47 15.64 -4.51 -10.00
C ARG A 47 15.04 -5.92 -10.18
N LEU A 48 14.10 -6.32 -9.33
CA LEU A 48 13.41 -7.60 -9.49
C LEU A 48 12.45 -7.61 -10.69
N MET A 49 11.90 -6.46 -11.07
CA MET A 49 10.99 -6.31 -12.21
C MET A 49 11.72 -6.21 -13.56
N GLU A 50 12.94 -5.65 -13.58
CA GLU A 50 13.71 -5.33 -14.79
C GLU A 50 13.80 -6.48 -15.82
N PRO A 51 14.01 -7.77 -15.43
CA PRO A 51 14.11 -8.85 -16.41
C PRO A 51 12.79 -9.17 -17.14
N TYR A 52 11.66 -8.66 -16.68
CA TYR A 52 10.33 -9.00 -17.17
C TYR A 52 9.76 -7.91 -18.06
N GLU A 53 10.11 -7.94 -19.35
CA GLU A 53 9.57 -6.99 -20.32
C GLU A 53 8.03 -7.04 -20.37
N GLY A 54 7.41 -5.85 -20.35
CA GLY A 54 5.95 -5.68 -20.38
C GLY A 54 5.23 -6.09 -19.09
N TYR A 55 5.94 -6.17 -17.96
CA TYR A 55 5.38 -6.49 -16.65
C TYR A 55 5.00 -5.22 -15.86
N PHE A 56 3.74 -5.15 -15.47
CA PHE A 56 3.14 -4.06 -14.72
C PHE A 56 2.40 -4.59 -13.50
N GLN A 57 2.11 -3.69 -12.58
CA GLN A 57 1.56 -4.03 -11.28
C GLN A 57 0.35 -3.16 -10.94
N VAL A 58 -0.71 -3.78 -10.43
CA VAL A 58 -1.75 -3.10 -9.66
C VAL A 58 -1.42 -3.33 -8.19
N ILE A 59 -0.97 -2.28 -7.52
CA ILE A 59 -0.41 -2.37 -6.17
C ILE A 59 -1.51 -2.37 -5.10
N SER A 60 -1.26 -3.11 -4.02
CA SER A 60 -2.15 -3.16 -2.85
C SER A 60 -1.34 -3.07 -1.56
N LEU A 61 -1.94 -2.60 -0.47
CA LEU A 61 -1.26 -2.48 0.81
C LEU A 61 -0.94 -3.85 1.39
N ALA A 62 0.30 -4.05 1.85
CA ALA A 62 0.69 -5.31 2.48
C ALA A 62 0.05 -5.51 3.87
N ALA A 63 -0.04 -6.77 4.29
CA ALA A 63 -0.42 -7.12 5.66
C ALA A 63 0.58 -6.53 6.69
N PRO A 64 0.13 -6.14 7.88
CA PRO A 64 -1.17 -6.47 8.49
C PRO A 64 -2.29 -5.55 8.00
N PRO A 65 -3.56 -5.97 8.13
CA PRO A 65 -4.67 -5.09 7.83
C PRO A 65 -4.72 -3.92 8.84
N LEU A 66 -5.32 -2.81 8.43
CA LEU A 66 -5.27 -1.53 9.16
C LEU A 66 -5.87 -1.64 10.57
N GLU A 67 -6.95 -2.42 10.72
CA GLU A 67 -7.62 -2.66 11.99
C GLU A 67 -6.78 -3.47 12.99
N ALA A 68 -5.75 -4.19 12.53
CA ALA A 68 -4.81 -4.85 13.42
C ALA A 68 -3.79 -3.88 14.03
N LEU A 69 -3.77 -2.62 13.58
CA LEU A 69 -2.81 -1.60 13.99
C LEU A 69 -3.35 -0.63 15.05
N GLY A 70 -4.64 -0.71 15.38
CA GLY A 70 -5.21 0.02 16.51
C GLY A 70 -6.69 0.34 16.37
N GLU A 71 -7.11 1.31 17.18
CA GLU A 71 -8.47 1.85 17.23
C GLU A 71 -8.90 2.48 15.88
N PRO A 72 -10.22 2.70 15.68
CA PRO A 72 -10.74 3.28 14.44
C PRO A 72 -10.03 4.53 13.95
N ALA A 73 -9.81 5.54 14.79
CA ALA A 73 -9.19 6.80 14.37
C ALA A 73 -7.77 6.64 13.77
N PRO A 74 -6.83 5.93 14.42
CA PRO A 74 -5.57 5.50 13.81
C PRO A 74 -5.71 4.78 12.46
N ALA A 75 -6.65 3.84 12.35
CA ALA A 75 -6.85 3.07 11.13
C ALA A 75 -7.29 3.97 9.97
N ARG A 76 -8.16 4.97 10.23
CA ARG A 76 -8.58 5.97 9.23
C ARG A 76 -7.39 6.79 8.70
N GLU A 77 -6.54 7.29 9.60
CA GLU A 77 -5.36 8.07 9.22
C GLU A 77 -4.37 7.23 8.38
N LEU A 78 -4.13 5.99 8.79
CA LEU A 78 -3.26 5.07 8.07
C LEU A 78 -3.82 4.68 6.70
N ALA A 79 -5.15 4.49 6.58
CA ALA A 79 -5.82 4.25 5.30
C ALA A 79 -5.54 5.38 4.31
N ARG A 80 -5.75 6.63 4.75
CA ARG A 80 -5.51 7.81 3.92
C ARG A 80 -4.05 7.90 3.47
N LEU A 81 -3.09 7.71 4.39
CA LEU A 81 -1.66 7.71 4.06
C LEU A 81 -1.28 6.60 3.08
N ALA A 82 -1.88 5.42 3.21
CA ALA A 82 -1.66 4.32 2.28
C ALA A 82 -2.19 4.66 0.89
N ASN A 83 -3.43 5.14 0.78
CA ASN A 83 -4.09 5.39 -0.50
C ASN A 83 -3.43 6.57 -1.24
N GLU A 84 -3.16 7.69 -0.56
CA GLU A 84 -2.42 8.82 -1.15
C GLU A 84 -1.03 8.39 -1.63
N GLY A 85 -0.34 7.57 -0.83
CA GLY A 85 0.98 7.06 -1.18
C GLY A 85 0.95 6.11 -2.38
N MET A 86 -0.04 5.21 -2.48
CA MET A 86 -0.20 4.33 -3.64
C MET A 86 -0.55 5.14 -4.90
N ALA A 87 -1.41 6.15 -4.78
CA ALA A 87 -1.74 7.05 -5.88
C ALA A 87 -0.50 7.83 -6.37
N GLU A 88 0.32 8.36 -5.46
CA GLU A 88 1.59 9.02 -5.79
C GLU A 88 2.54 8.08 -6.53
N LEU A 89 2.64 6.82 -6.09
CA LEU A 89 3.47 5.81 -6.76
C LEU A 89 2.99 5.52 -8.18
N CYS A 90 1.67 5.38 -8.39
CA CYS A 90 1.11 5.18 -9.74
C CYS A 90 1.37 6.39 -10.64
N HIS A 91 1.27 7.62 -10.10
CA HIS A 91 1.57 8.82 -10.84
C HIS A 91 3.06 8.94 -11.23
N LYS A 92 3.96 8.59 -10.30
CA LYS A 92 5.40 8.74 -10.48
C LYS A 92 6.03 7.64 -11.34
N TYR A 93 5.46 6.44 -11.30
CA TYR A 93 5.98 5.25 -11.99
C TYR A 93 4.89 4.55 -12.82
N PRO A 94 4.25 5.24 -13.79
CA PRO A 94 3.13 4.68 -14.56
C PRO A 94 3.57 3.52 -15.48
N ASP A 95 4.87 3.42 -15.75
CA ASP A 95 5.50 2.33 -16.51
C ASP A 95 5.79 1.08 -15.64
N ARG A 96 5.43 1.12 -14.35
CA ARG A 96 5.57 0.02 -13.40
C ARG A 96 4.26 -0.27 -12.66
N PHE A 97 3.58 0.78 -12.21
CA PHE A 97 2.34 0.72 -11.45
C PHE A 97 1.19 1.33 -12.25
N VAL A 98 0.27 0.49 -12.71
CA VAL A 98 -0.83 0.89 -13.61
C VAL A 98 -2.14 1.17 -12.88
N GLY A 99 -2.14 0.97 -11.56
CA GLY A 99 -3.29 1.22 -10.69
C GLY A 99 -3.00 0.74 -9.28
N PHE A 100 -3.95 1.00 -8.37
CA PHE A 100 -3.87 0.51 -7.00
C PHE A 100 -5.25 0.16 -6.45
N VAL A 101 -5.26 -0.75 -5.48
CA VAL A 101 -6.45 -1.15 -4.74
C VAL A 101 -6.51 -0.34 -3.44
N ALA A 102 -7.65 0.30 -3.19
CA ALA A 102 -7.87 1.08 -1.97
C ALA A 102 -7.81 0.21 -0.72
N SER A 103 -7.14 0.72 0.31
CA SER A 103 -7.13 0.14 1.65
C SER A 103 -8.08 0.91 2.54
N LEU A 104 -8.97 0.19 3.23
CA LEU A 104 -10.08 0.79 3.97
C LEU A 104 -9.97 0.50 5.47
N PRO A 105 -10.32 1.46 6.35
CA PRO A 105 -10.36 1.23 7.79
C PRO A 105 -11.59 0.38 8.17
N MET A 106 -11.48 -0.95 8.03
CA MET A 106 -12.62 -1.87 8.14
C MET A 106 -13.22 -1.98 9.55
N ASN A 107 -12.56 -1.45 10.57
CA ASN A 107 -13.11 -1.29 11.92
C ASN A 107 -14.04 -0.07 12.07
N ASP A 108 -14.28 0.66 10.98
CA ASP A 108 -15.11 1.85 10.93
C ASP A 108 -15.90 1.92 9.61
N PRO A 109 -17.14 1.40 9.58
CA PRO A 109 -17.90 1.30 8.34
C PRO A 109 -18.14 2.64 7.63
N ASP A 110 -18.43 3.70 8.38
CA ASP A 110 -18.70 5.02 7.81
C ASP A 110 -17.43 5.59 7.18
N ALA A 111 -16.30 5.53 7.91
CA ALA A 111 -15.04 5.97 7.37
C ALA A 111 -14.52 5.10 6.21
N ALA A 112 -14.83 3.80 6.20
CA ALA A 112 -14.51 2.91 5.09
C ALA A 112 -15.25 3.31 3.80
N VAL A 113 -16.52 3.70 3.90
CA VAL A 113 -17.29 4.20 2.76
C VAL A 113 -16.76 5.55 2.28
N GLU A 114 -16.46 6.47 3.18
CA GLU A 114 -15.88 7.78 2.85
C GLU A 114 -14.51 7.63 2.16
N GLU A 115 -13.65 6.77 2.70
CA GLU A 115 -12.33 6.52 2.15
C GLU A 115 -12.40 5.83 0.79
N ALA A 116 -13.31 4.86 0.60
CA ALA A 116 -13.52 4.23 -0.70
C ALA A 116 -13.94 5.24 -1.77
N ARG A 117 -14.83 6.17 -1.44
CA ARG A 117 -15.25 7.25 -2.36
C ARG A 117 -14.08 8.14 -2.73
N SER A 118 -13.35 8.67 -1.75
CA SER A 118 -12.18 9.52 -2.03
C SER A 118 -11.10 8.77 -2.80
N ALA A 119 -10.82 7.51 -2.47
CA ALA A 119 -9.84 6.70 -3.19
C ALA A 119 -10.22 6.50 -4.67
N ILE A 120 -11.50 6.25 -4.98
CA ILE A 120 -11.97 6.06 -6.35
C ILE A 120 -12.09 7.40 -7.09
N ASP A 121 -12.81 8.35 -6.51
CA ASP A 121 -13.24 9.59 -7.17
C ASP A 121 -12.11 10.63 -7.26
N GLU A 122 -11.20 10.66 -6.28
CA GLU A 122 -10.15 11.69 -6.18
C GLU A 122 -8.75 11.13 -6.46
N LEU A 123 -8.46 9.89 -6.04
CA LEU A 123 -7.12 9.30 -6.11
C LEU A 123 -6.93 8.31 -7.28
N GLY A 124 -8.02 7.84 -7.91
CA GLY A 124 -7.97 6.94 -9.06
C GLY A 124 -7.71 5.46 -8.72
N ALA A 125 -8.17 4.98 -7.57
CA ALA A 125 -8.18 3.56 -7.24
C ALA A 125 -8.99 2.76 -8.29
N THR A 126 -8.57 1.52 -8.59
CA THR A 126 -9.13 0.67 -9.65
C THR A 126 -9.61 -0.68 -9.12
#